data_AF-A0A966QA32-F1
#
_entry.id   AF-A0A966QA32-F1
#
_cell.length_a   1.000
_cell.length_b   1.000
_cell.length_c   1.000
_cell.angle_alpha   90.00
_cell.angle_beta   90.00
_cell.angle_gamma   90.00
#
_symmetry.space_group_name_H-M   'P 1'
#
loop_
_entity.id
_entity.type
_entity.pdbx_description
1 polymer ?
#
loop_
_entity_poly.entity_id
_entity_poly.type
_entity_poly.pdbx_seq_one_letter_code
_entity_poly.pdbx_strand_id
1 'polypeptide(L)'
;MGFMRSIPRRRAALTLVLAVALYSAYLNPHFASAEELPAVPAEFEFAGSGYGHGVGMSQIGARGQALEGKSAVDILKYYYPGADVTPYPDDALIRVNIANLISAATLTVPLNKSDKPGIRLYQGDIPLTENPEPFGVYQSDITAQFGNFAGFIVPTLSSPTAKFAAFPAAKAWTVRWDSPTVVALTNGGTTAQYRYGQIVFKSIVTPVTSYLAVTTTLRLHDEYLWGLGEVPSSWPPAALEAQAIAARTYALLKLNRLRAECDCNIYNTTVDQNFVGYAKEIEKIYGVRWKAAVNRTFVDSATALTVTMNGLPINAFYFSSSGGATQNIKDVWGSEFSYLQGVPDTWSTSMTLNPRYAAWVRRVPQEVMAKTFALPDVISYSIDSRTVTGSVSSITALSSNGKKATLTGEIFRAGVKLPSTWFDDSIRSFWVQKFRDECLQVSLRRNLICLM
;
A
#
# COMPACT_ATOMS: atom_id res chain seq x y z
N MET A 1 46.73 56.89 -95.46
CA MET A 1 45.56 57.58 -94.86
C MET A 1 45.42 57.05 -93.43
N GLY A 2 45.54 57.82 -92.35
CA GLY A 2 46.02 59.21 -92.22
C GLY A 2 46.24 59.59 -90.75
N PHE A 3 47.36 60.28 -90.49
CA PHE A 3 47.61 61.30 -89.43
C PHE A 3 47.15 61.03 -87.98
N MET A 4 48.10 60.80 -87.06
CA MET A 4 48.70 61.81 -86.14
C MET A 4 47.82 62.21 -84.96
N ARG A 5 48.21 61.83 -83.73
CA ARG A 5 48.98 62.67 -82.77
C ARG A 5 48.33 64.03 -82.47
N SER A 6 47.86 64.24 -81.23
CA SER A 6 48.44 65.27 -80.33
C SER A 6 47.87 65.27 -78.90
N ILE A 7 48.79 65.51 -77.96
CA ILE A 7 48.60 66.01 -76.58
C ILE A 7 49.00 67.49 -76.67
N PRO A 8 48.34 68.54 -76.09
CA PRO A 8 48.24 68.81 -74.63
C PRO A 8 46.87 69.47 -74.24
N ARG A 9 46.57 70.12 -73.08
CA ARG A 9 47.31 70.71 -71.94
C ARG A 9 46.63 70.40 -70.58
N ARG A 10 47.24 70.86 -69.47
CA ARG A 10 46.73 70.84 -68.08
C ARG A 10 45.96 72.13 -67.72
N ARG A 11 44.93 72.04 -66.87
CA ARG A 11 44.85 72.60 -65.47
C ARG A 11 43.42 72.93 -65.00
N ALA A 12 43.10 72.54 -63.74
CA ALA A 12 42.06 73.08 -62.83
C ALA A 12 40.59 73.04 -63.30
N ALA A 13 39.54 72.81 -62.50
CA ALA A 13 39.34 72.30 -61.13
C ALA A 13 37.83 71.87 -61.01
N LEU A 14 37.22 71.39 -59.91
CA LEU A 14 37.61 71.25 -58.50
C LEU A 14 36.92 69.98 -57.88
N THR A 15 36.15 70.16 -56.80
CA THR A 15 35.31 69.25 -55.98
C THR A 15 33.95 68.93 -56.63
N LEU A 16 33.18 67.89 -56.26
CA LEU A 16 32.97 67.30 -54.92
C LEU A 16 32.45 65.83 -54.97
N VAL A 17 33.08 64.95 -54.18
CA VAL A 17 32.56 63.77 -53.43
C VAL A 17 31.24 63.09 -53.86
N LEU A 18 31.26 61.76 -54.11
CA LEU A 18 30.61 60.75 -53.23
C LEU A 18 30.98 59.27 -53.52
N ALA A 19 31.17 58.51 -52.43
CA ALA A 19 31.00 57.06 -52.22
C ALA A 19 31.49 56.03 -53.27
N VAL A 20 32.55 55.29 -52.92
CA VAL A 20 32.81 53.91 -53.38
C VAL A 20 32.61 52.96 -52.21
N ALA A 21 31.81 51.91 -52.40
CA ALA A 21 31.54 50.91 -51.38
C ALA A 21 32.73 49.95 -51.21
N LEU A 22 33.07 49.63 -49.95
CA LEU A 22 33.99 48.55 -49.60
C LEU A 22 33.22 47.40 -48.96
N TYR A 23 33.26 46.25 -49.63
CA TYR A 23 32.60 45.02 -49.21
C TYR A 23 33.49 44.31 -48.18
N SER A 24 33.21 44.51 -46.89
CA SER A 24 33.90 43.80 -45.81
C SER A 24 33.14 42.53 -45.45
N ALA A 25 33.71 41.37 -45.77
CA ALA A 25 33.16 40.08 -45.40
C ALA A 25 33.25 39.86 -43.88
N TYR A 26 32.15 40.11 -43.16
CA TYR A 26 32.01 39.71 -41.76
C TYR A 26 31.73 38.21 -41.69
N LEU A 27 32.79 37.41 -41.54
CA LEU A 27 32.70 36.07 -40.95
C LEU A 27 32.31 36.24 -39.47
N ASN A 28 31.02 36.21 -39.17
CA ASN A 28 30.56 35.97 -37.81
C ASN A 28 30.86 34.51 -37.47
N PRO A 29 31.74 34.20 -36.50
CA PRO A 29 31.69 32.90 -35.87
C PRO A 29 30.35 32.82 -35.12
N HIS A 30 29.42 32.03 -35.63
CA HIS A 30 28.35 31.50 -34.77
C HIS A 30 29.01 30.57 -33.76
N PHE A 31 29.47 31.15 -32.65
CA PHE A 31 29.61 30.39 -31.41
C PHE A 31 28.25 29.77 -31.15
N ALA A 32 28.17 28.44 -31.26
CA ALA A 32 27.06 27.71 -30.69
C ALA A 32 26.97 28.12 -29.22
N SER A 33 25.84 28.69 -28.82
CA SER A 33 25.58 28.96 -27.41
C SER A 33 25.75 27.63 -26.69
N ALA A 34 26.66 27.57 -25.72
CA ALA A 34 26.82 26.39 -24.90
C ALA A 34 25.48 26.13 -24.23
N GLU A 35 24.85 25.00 -24.56
CA GLU A 35 23.53 24.63 -24.07
C GLU A 35 23.61 24.59 -22.54
N GLU A 36 23.01 25.60 -21.88
CA GLU A 36 23.13 25.79 -20.45
C GLU A 36 22.49 24.57 -19.76
N LEU A 37 23.30 23.80 -19.02
CA LEU A 37 22.84 22.56 -18.42
C LEU A 37 21.59 22.86 -17.57
N PRO A 38 20.47 22.15 -17.79
CA PRO A 38 19.20 22.51 -17.18
C PRO A 38 19.34 22.49 -15.65
N ALA A 39 18.93 23.60 -15.02
CA ALA A 39 19.05 23.79 -13.59
C ALA A 39 18.37 22.63 -12.83
N VAL A 40 19.09 22.06 -11.85
CA VAL A 40 18.60 20.93 -11.04
C VAL A 40 17.28 21.32 -10.34
N PRO A 41 16.14 20.68 -10.65
CA PRO A 41 14.87 21.03 -10.02
C PRO A 41 14.86 20.73 -8.53
N ALA A 42 14.32 21.64 -7.71
CA ALA A 42 14.18 21.41 -6.27
C ALA A 42 13.12 20.34 -5.92
N GLU A 43 12.09 20.20 -6.75
CA GLU A 43 11.03 19.20 -6.64
C GLU A 43 10.46 18.82 -8.01
N PHE A 44 9.80 17.67 -8.05
CA PHE A 44 9.16 17.10 -9.23
C PHE A 44 7.68 16.84 -8.93
N GLU A 45 6.80 17.28 -9.82
CA GLU A 45 5.34 17.19 -9.63
C GLU A 45 4.76 16.05 -10.47
N PHE A 46 3.85 15.28 -9.87
CA PHE A 46 3.17 14.15 -10.48
C PHE A 46 1.67 14.25 -10.24
N ALA A 47 0.87 14.01 -11.26
CA ALA A 47 -0.58 13.84 -11.16
C ALA A 47 -0.95 12.39 -11.44
N GLY A 48 -1.99 11.86 -10.79
CA GLY A 48 -2.36 10.46 -10.98
C GLY A 48 -3.68 10.06 -10.34
N SER A 49 -3.99 8.77 -10.41
CA SER A 49 -5.21 8.17 -9.85
C SER A 49 -4.94 6.79 -9.25
N GLY A 50 -5.90 6.25 -8.49
CA GLY A 50 -5.75 4.98 -7.77
C GLY A 50 -4.83 5.04 -6.55
N TYR A 51 -4.83 3.95 -5.78
CA TYR A 51 -3.98 3.73 -4.60
C TYR A 51 -3.73 2.23 -4.40
N GLY A 52 -2.46 1.84 -4.36
CA GLY A 52 -2.01 0.45 -4.20
C GLY A 52 -1.35 -0.14 -5.45
N HIS A 53 -1.09 -1.45 -5.41
CA HIS A 53 -0.30 -2.20 -6.41
C HIS A 53 -1.05 -2.59 -7.69
N GLY A 54 -2.39 -2.53 -7.68
CA GLY A 54 -3.21 -2.70 -8.87
C GLY A 54 -3.69 -4.12 -9.20
N VAL A 55 -3.20 -5.16 -8.52
CA VAL A 55 -3.44 -6.57 -8.90
C VAL A 55 -4.65 -7.16 -8.15
N GLY A 56 -5.52 -7.88 -8.86
CA GLY A 56 -6.69 -8.55 -8.26
C GLY A 56 -7.84 -7.60 -7.93
N MET A 57 -8.49 -7.76 -6.77
CA MET A 57 -9.72 -7.03 -6.46
C MET A 57 -9.48 -5.57 -6.03
N SER A 58 -10.08 -4.65 -6.75
CA SER A 58 -10.19 -3.24 -6.37
C SER A 58 -11.27 -3.05 -5.30
N GLN A 59 -10.93 -2.50 -4.13
CA GLN A 59 -11.87 -2.28 -3.03
C GLN A 59 -12.95 -1.24 -3.40
N ILE A 60 -12.57 -0.12 -4.00
CA ILE A 60 -13.55 0.83 -4.55
C ILE A 60 -14.36 0.21 -5.68
N GLY A 61 -13.73 -0.60 -6.54
CA GLY A 61 -14.41 -1.34 -7.60
C GLY A 61 -15.51 -2.27 -7.08
N ALA A 62 -15.19 -3.08 -6.08
CA ALA A 62 -16.13 -3.93 -5.36
C ALA A 62 -17.27 -3.13 -4.71
N ARG A 63 -16.97 -1.97 -4.09
CA ARG A 63 -17.98 -1.05 -3.56
C ARG A 63 -18.91 -0.53 -4.66
N GLY A 64 -18.36 -0.15 -5.81
CA GLY A 64 -19.11 0.36 -6.96
C GLY A 64 -20.08 -0.69 -7.52
N GLN A 65 -19.58 -1.89 -7.79
CA GLN A 65 -20.40 -3.02 -8.24
C GLN A 65 -21.49 -3.41 -7.22
N ALA A 66 -21.18 -3.39 -5.92
CA ALA A 66 -22.19 -3.67 -4.89
C ALA A 66 -23.28 -2.58 -4.81
N LEU A 67 -22.98 -1.32 -5.12
CA LEU A 67 -23.98 -0.25 -5.27
C LEU A 67 -24.84 -0.42 -6.53
N GLU A 68 -24.33 -1.11 -7.55
CA GLU A 68 -25.06 -1.52 -8.75
C GLU A 68 -25.82 -2.85 -8.58
N GLY A 69 -25.86 -3.40 -7.37
CA GLY A 69 -26.64 -4.60 -7.02
C GLY A 69 -25.95 -5.93 -7.32
N LYS A 70 -24.65 -5.95 -7.64
CA LYS A 70 -23.87 -7.19 -7.80
C LYS A 70 -23.72 -7.93 -6.47
N SER A 71 -23.80 -9.26 -6.51
CA SER A 71 -23.51 -10.10 -5.35
C SER A 71 -22.00 -10.17 -5.06
N ALA A 72 -21.63 -10.63 -3.86
CA ALA A 72 -20.22 -10.87 -3.53
C ALA A 72 -19.55 -11.85 -4.50
N VAL A 73 -20.28 -12.87 -4.96
CA VAL A 73 -19.78 -13.86 -5.93
C VAL A 73 -19.55 -13.23 -7.30
N ASP A 74 -20.46 -12.38 -7.79
CA ASP A 74 -20.28 -11.66 -9.06
C ASP A 74 -19.03 -10.77 -9.03
N ILE A 75 -18.84 -10.02 -7.94
CA ILE A 75 -17.69 -9.14 -7.72
C ILE A 75 -16.39 -9.94 -7.75
N LEU A 76 -16.33 -11.06 -7.03
CA LEU A 76 -15.14 -11.90 -6.96
C LEU A 76 -14.83 -12.55 -8.31
N LYS A 77 -15.84 -13.09 -9.02
CA LYS A 77 -15.66 -13.67 -10.36
C LYS A 77 -15.26 -12.64 -11.41
N TYR A 78 -15.62 -11.37 -11.22
CA TYR A 78 -15.15 -10.27 -12.06
C TYR A 78 -13.66 -9.96 -11.87
N TYR A 79 -13.20 -9.86 -10.62
CA TYR A 79 -11.80 -9.52 -10.32
C TYR A 79 -10.84 -10.71 -10.34
N TYR A 80 -11.36 -11.94 -10.30
CA TYR A 80 -10.59 -13.18 -10.41
C TYR A 80 -11.17 -14.06 -11.54
N PRO A 81 -11.02 -13.66 -12.82
CA PRO A 81 -11.65 -14.35 -13.95
C PRO A 81 -11.20 -15.82 -14.03
N GLY A 82 -12.18 -16.72 -14.22
CA GLY A 82 -11.94 -18.16 -14.26
C GLY A 82 -11.82 -18.84 -12.88
N ALA A 83 -11.89 -18.09 -11.78
CA ALA A 83 -12.02 -18.64 -10.44
C ALA A 83 -13.49 -18.88 -10.05
N ASP A 84 -13.69 -19.78 -9.10
CA ASP A 84 -14.96 -20.07 -8.44
C ASP A 84 -14.98 -19.51 -7.01
N VAL A 85 -16.18 -19.46 -6.42
CA VAL A 85 -16.37 -19.18 -5.00
C VAL A 85 -17.04 -20.39 -4.39
N THR A 86 -16.28 -21.19 -3.65
CA THR A 86 -16.72 -22.49 -3.13
C THR A 86 -16.57 -22.56 -1.62
N PRO A 87 -17.33 -23.44 -0.93
CA PRO A 87 -17.00 -23.85 0.43
C PRO A 87 -15.55 -24.40 0.48
N TYR A 88 -14.79 -23.99 1.49
CA TYR A 88 -13.45 -24.51 1.78
C TYR A 88 -13.18 -24.48 3.30
N PRO A 89 -12.50 -25.49 3.89
CA PRO A 89 -12.21 -25.51 5.32
C PRO A 89 -11.27 -24.38 5.76
N ASP A 90 -11.65 -23.63 6.79
CA ASP A 90 -10.95 -22.41 7.23
C ASP A 90 -10.89 -22.22 8.76
N ASP A 91 -11.13 -23.27 9.54
CA ASP A 91 -11.06 -23.26 11.01
C ASP A 91 -9.64 -23.31 11.61
N ALA A 92 -8.61 -23.38 10.77
CA ALA A 92 -7.22 -23.37 11.18
C ALA A 92 -6.84 -22.12 11.99
N LEU A 93 -5.80 -22.25 12.82
CA LEU A 93 -5.25 -21.13 13.58
C LEU A 93 -4.26 -20.31 12.74
N ILE A 94 -4.37 -18.98 12.82
CA ILE A 94 -3.44 -18.04 12.19
C ILE A 94 -2.72 -17.19 13.24
N ARG A 95 -1.40 -17.05 13.08
CA ARG A 95 -0.55 -16.25 13.97
C ARG A 95 -0.24 -14.90 13.34
N VAL A 96 -0.78 -13.84 13.93
CA VAL A 96 -0.70 -12.46 13.44
C VAL A 96 0.33 -11.69 14.27
N ASN A 97 1.35 -11.11 13.65
CA ASN A 97 2.23 -10.18 14.34
C ASN A 97 1.49 -8.85 14.57
N ILE A 98 1.44 -8.42 15.84
CA ILE A 98 0.76 -7.20 16.30
C ILE A 98 1.74 -6.15 16.86
N ALA A 99 2.99 -6.53 17.09
CA ALA A 99 4.14 -5.63 17.20
C ALA A 99 5.43 -6.37 16.83
N ASN A 100 6.34 -5.73 16.11
CA ASN A 100 7.65 -6.31 15.77
C ASN A 100 8.80 -5.33 16.02
N LEU A 101 10.02 -5.85 16.18
CA LEU A 101 11.25 -5.07 16.32
C LEU A 101 11.24 -4.07 17.51
N ILE A 102 10.57 -4.43 18.62
CA ILE A 102 10.46 -3.59 19.81
C ILE A 102 11.28 -4.10 21.00
N SER A 103 11.50 -3.27 22.02
CA SER A 103 12.22 -3.64 23.24
C SER A 103 11.29 -4.09 24.37
N ALA A 104 10.08 -3.54 24.47
CA ALA A 104 9.09 -3.91 25.47
C ALA A 104 7.67 -3.57 25.00
N ALA A 105 6.67 -4.29 25.52
CA ALA A 105 5.25 -3.98 25.36
C ALA A 105 4.51 -4.17 26.69
N THR A 106 3.38 -3.47 26.84
CA THR A 106 2.57 -3.48 28.06
C THR A 106 1.18 -4.01 27.75
N LEU A 107 0.70 -4.97 28.53
CA LEU A 107 -0.65 -5.51 28.46
C LEU A 107 -1.43 -5.10 29.71
N THR A 108 -2.66 -4.64 29.53
CA THR A 108 -3.60 -4.33 30.61
C THR A 108 -4.94 -5.01 30.36
N VAL A 109 -5.71 -5.23 31.43
CA VAL A 109 -7.12 -5.63 31.35
C VAL A 109 -7.95 -4.37 31.67
N PRO A 110 -8.63 -3.74 30.70
CA PRO A 110 -9.51 -2.61 30.97
C PRO A 110 -10.58 -2.99 31.99
N LEU A 111 -10.71 -2.19 33.05
CA LEU A 111 -11.61 -2.46 34.16
C LEU A 111 -13.08 -2.44 33.71
N ASN A 112 -13.66 -3.61 33.47
CA ASN A 112 -15.11 -3.77 33.44
C ASN A 112 -15.60 -4.11 34.86
N LYS A 113 -16.48 -3.27 35.41
CA LYS A 113 -16.83 -3.29 36.86
C LYS A 113 -17.60 -4.53 37.31
N SER A 114 -18.13 -5.33 36.39
CA SER A 114 -19.08 -6.41 36.69
C SER A 114 -18.44 -7.77 36.94
N ASP A 115 -17.35 -8.11 36.23
CA ASP A 115 -16.97 -9.53 36.03
C ASP A 115 -15.59 -9.93 36.60
N LYS A 116 -14.83 -9.00 37.21
CA LYS A 116 -13.43 -9.21 37.65
C LYS A 116 -12.56 -9.94 36.60
N PRO A 117 -12.46 -9.43 35.37
CA PRO A 117 -11.75 -10.11 34.28
C PRO A 117 -10.25 -10.29 34.59
N GLY A 118 -9.66 -11.42 34.22
CA GLY A 118 -8.26 -11.75 34.54
C GLY A 118 -7.47 -12.34 33.38
N ILE A 119 -6.16 -12.50 33.59
CA ILE A 119 -5.26 -13.20 32.66
C ILE A 119 -4.56 -14.37 33.33
N ARG A 120 -4.17 -15.35 32.51
CA ARG A 120 -3.27 -16.45 32.86
C ARG A 120 -1.96 -16.25 32.11
N LEU A 121 -0.84 -16.30 32.85
CA LEU A 121 0.50 -16.27 32.28
C LEU A 121 1.06 -17.68 32.21
N TYR A 122 1.73 -18.02 31.10
CA TYR A 122 2.45 -19.27 30.92
C TYR A 122 3.88 -18.98 30.46
N GLN A 123 4.84 -19.66 31.08
CA GLN A 123 6.24 -19.56 30.69
C GLN A 123 6.46 -20.41 29.42
N GLY A 124 6.80 -19.78 28.30
CA GLY A 124 6.96 -20.42 27.00
C GLY A 124 5.98 -19.95 25.93
N ASP A 125 6.14 -20.52 24.74
CA ASP A 125 5.29 -20.34 23.56
C ASP A 125 4.32 -21.52 23.51
N ILE A 126 3.15 -21.38 24.14
CA ILE A 126 2.23 -22.50 24.39
C ILE A 126 1.18 -22.54 23.26
N PRO A 127 1.08 -23.61 22.47
CA PRO A 127 0.06 -23.75 21.44
C PRO A 127 -1.35 -23.59 22.01
N LEU A 128 -2.26 -22.89 21.30
CA LEU A 128 -3.63 -22.65 21.76
C LEU A 128 -4.43 -23.95 21.99
N THR A 129 -4.00 -25.05 21.36
CA THR A 129 -4.54 -26.42 21.52
C THR A 129 -4.10 -27.12 22.81
N GLU A 130 -3.10 -26.60 23.53
CA GLU A 130 -2.57 -27.17 24.77
C GLU A 130 -2.97 -26.30 25.97
N ASN A 131 -3.36 -26.95 27.08
CA ASN A 131 -3.71 -26.27 28.34
C ASN A 131 -2.88 -26.83 29.51
N PRO A 132 -1.58 -26.50 29.61
CA PRO A 132 -0.79 -26.78 30.80
C PRO A 132 -1.26 -25.90 31.99
N GLU A 133 -0.78 -26.20 33.19
CA GLU A 133 -1.00 -25.30 34.33
C GLU A 133 -0.33 -23.92 34.09
N PRO A 134 -1.01 -22.81 34.42
CA PRO A 134 -0.43 -21.48 34.29
C PRO A 134 0.65 -21.25 35.35
N PHE A 135 1.66 -20.45 34.99
CA PHE A 135 2.64 -19.91 35.95
C PHE A 135 1.94 -19.06 37.03
N GLY A 136 0.86 -18.38 36.65
CA GLY A 136 0.00 -17.67 37.60
C GLY A 136 -1.27 -17.14 36.95
N VAL A 137 -2.28 -16.88 37.80
CA VAL A 137 -3.57 -16.30 37.44
C VAL A 137 -3.67 -14.93 38.12
N TYR A 138 -3.97 -13.89 37.35
CA TYR A 138 -3.93 -12.50 37.79
C TYR A 138 -5.23 -11.79 37.46
N GLN A 139 -5.78 -11.06 38.44
CA GLN A 139 -7.11 -10.45 38.39
C GLN A 139 -7.08 -9.03 37.79
N SER A 140 -8.26 -8.46 37.55
CA SER A 140 -8.41 -7.07 37.09
C SER A 140 -7.86 -6.07 38.11
N ASP A 141 -6.87 -5.30 37.68
CA ASP A 141 -6.16 -4.15 38.29
C ASP A 141 -4.65 -4.18 37.97
N ILE A 142 -4.17 -5.29 37.39
CA ILE A 142 -2.76 -5.44 37.00
C ILE A 142 -2.40 -4.71 35.70
N THR A 143 -1.16 -4.27 35.63
CA THR A 143 -0.43 -3.92 34.41
C THR A 143 0.72 -4.91 34.23
N ALA A 144 0.81 -5.55 33.07
CA ALA A 144 1.82 -6.54 32.74
C ALA A 144 2.77 -6.01 31.66
N GLN A 145 4.02 -5.69 32.02
CA GLN A 145 5.04 -5.28 31.06
C GLN A 145 5.94 -6.47 30.71
N PHE A 146 6.22 -6.67 29.42
CA PHE A 146 7.11 -7.70 28.91
C PHE A 146 8.32 -7.03 28.26
N GLY A 147 9.48 -7.09 28.91
CA GLY A 147 10.73 -6.53 28.39
C GLY A 147 11.65 -7.59 27.79
N ASN A 148 12.24 -7.31 26.64
CA ASN A 148 13.30 -8.13 26.03
C ASN A 148 14.68 -7.65 26.46
N PHE A 149 15.48 -8.56 27.03
CA PHE A 149 16.86 -8.33 27.43
C PHE A 149 17.72 -9.56 27.08
N ALA A 150 18.82 -9.35 26.36
CA ALA A 150 19.83 -10.38 26.04
C ALA A 150 19.26 -11.72 25.50
N GLY A 151 18.23 -11.67 24.65
CA GLY A 151 17.60 -12.87 24.06
C GLY A 151 16.53 -13.55 24.92
N PHE A 152 16.09 -12.90 26.01
CA PHE A 152 15.03 -13.40 26.89
C PHE A 152 13.99 -12.32 27.19
N ILE A 153 12.77 -12.76 27.45
CA ILE A 153 11.66 -11.94 27.93
C ILE A 153 11.55 -12.08 29.45
N VAL A 154 11.47 -10.95 30.15
CA VAL A 154 11.22 -10.85 31.58
C VAL A 154 9.92 -10.08 31.81
N PRO A 155 8.86 -10.73 32.33
CA PRO A 155 7.64 -10.04 32.74
C PRO A 155 7.84 -9.25 34.04
N THR A 156 7.20 -8.11 34.13
CA THR A 156 7.01 -7.33 35.35
C THR A 156 5.52 -7.04 35.51
N LEU A 157 4.95 -7.42 36.66
CA LEU A 157 3.58 -7.06 37.01
C LEU A 157 3.57 -5.93 38.04
N SER A 158 2.60 -5.01 37.92
CA SER A 158 2.28 -4.01 38.93
C SER A 158 0.77 -3.93 39.17
N SER A 159 0.37 -3.64 40.40
CA SER A 159 -1.01 -3.42 40.83
C SER A 159 -1.03 -2.35 41.93
N PRO A 160 -2.10 -1.56 42.07
CA PRO A 160 -2.28 -0.67 43.23
C PRO A 160 -2.47 -1.41 44.56
N THR A 161 -2.90 -2.68 44.52
CA THR A 161 -3.35 -3.46 45.68
C THR A 161 -2.43 -4.64 46.02
N ALA A 162 -1.64 -5.13 45.06
CA ALA A 162 -0.80 -6.33 45.20
C ALA A 162 0.68 -6.07 44.85
N LYS A 163 1.57 -6.81 45.53
CA LYS A 163 2.99 -6.93 45.17
C LYS A 163 3.24 -8.29 44.55
N PHE A 164 4.09 -8.35 43.53
CA PHE A 164 4.44 -9.57 42.82
C PHE A 164 5.92 -9.93 43.04
N ALA A 165 6.21 -11.22 43.07
CA ALA A 165 7.57 -11.73 43.06
C ALA A 165 8.24 -11.51 41.69
N ALA A 166 9.56 -11.65 41.63
CA ALA A 166 10.28 -11.62 40.37
C ALA A 166 9.90 -12.82 39.48
N PHE A 167 9.73 -12.57 38.17
CA PHE A 167 9.43 -13.60 37.18
C PHE A 167 10.73 -14.14 36.57
N PRO A 168 10.80 -15.44 36.23
CA PRO A 168 11.96 -16.01 35.57
C PRO A 168 12.09 -15.47 34.13
N ALA A 169 13.32 -15.36 33.63
CA ALA A 169 13.58 -15.07 32.23
C ALA A 169 13.20 -16.29 31.36
N ALA A 170 12.55 -16.06 30.21
CA ALA A 170 12.20 -17.11 29.27
C ALA A 170 12.26 -16.62 27.82
N LYS A 171 12.48 -17.50 26.84
CA LYS A 171 12.50 -17.10 25.41
C LYS A 171 11.14 -16.60 24.91
N ALA A 172 10.05 -17.04 25.54
CA ALA A 172 8.70 -16.60 25.25
C ALA A 172 7.81 -16.64 26.50
N TRP A 173 6.73 -15.88 26.48
CA TRP A 173 5.63 -15.92 27.43
C TRP A 173 4.30 -15.87 26.71
N THR A 174 3.35 -16.71 27.11
CA THR A 174 1.99 -16.76 26.56
C THR A 174 1.00 -16.17 27.55
N VAL A 175 0.05 -15.39 27.07
CA VAL A 175 -1.02 -14.74 27.84
C VAL A 175 -2.37 -15.16 27.30
N ARG A 176 -3.24 -15.67 28.18
CA ARG A 176 -4.63 -16.03 27.86
C ARG A 176 -5.60 -15.36 28.83
N TRP A 177 -6.85 -15.23 28.41
CA TRP A 177 -7.95 -14.69 29.20
C TRP A 177 -9.23 -15.44 28.82
N ASP A 178 -10.27 -15.35 29.66
CA ASP A 178 -11.58 -15.94 29.35
C ASP A 178 -12.50 -14.92 28.68
N SER A 179 -13.28 -15.36 27.69
CA SER A 179 -14.41 -14.58 27.18
C SER A 179 -15.38 -14.26 28.33
N PRO A 180 -15.91 -13.02 28.45
CA PRO A 180 -15.90 -11.94 27.48
C PRO A 180 -14.76 -10.91 27.64
N THR A 181 -13.69 -11.24 28.38
CA THR A 181 -12.57 -10.32 28.65
C THR A 181 -11.97 -9.75 27.37
N VAL A 182 -11.63 -8.46 27.42
CA VAL A 182 -10.82 -7.78 26.41
C VAL A 182 -9.50 -7.43 27.07
N VAL A 183 -8.38 -7.64 26.39
CA VAL A 183 -7.07 -7.14 26.79
C VAL A 183 -6.66 -5.97 25.89
N ALA A 184 -5.90 -5.02 26.45
CA ALA A 184 -5.33 -3.91 25.70
C ALA A 184 -3.80 -4.03 25.70
N LEU A 185 -3.21 -4.12 24.50
CA LEU A 185 -1.76 -4.10 24.30
C LEU A 185 -1.33 -2.68 23.90
N THR A 186 -0.44 -2.10 24.68
CA THR A 186 0.21 -0.81 24.42
C THR A 186 1.67 -1.02 24.00
N ASN A 187 2.04 -0.41 22.89
CA ASN A 187 3.39 -0.37 22.34
C ASN A 187 3.72 1.09 21.96
N GLY A 188 4.70 1.69 22.64
CA GLY A 188 4.96 3.12 22.56
C GLY A 188 3.70 3.93 22.87
N GLY A 189 3.33 4.84 21.95
CA GLY A 189 2.08 5.63 22.06
C GLY A 189 0.82 4.96 21.51
N THR A 190 0.90 3.74 20.97
CA THR A 190 -0.25 3.06 20.33
C THR A 190 -0.84 1.99 21.23
N THR A 191 -2.16 1.93 21.34
CA THR A 191 -2.87 0.86 22.08
C THR A 191 -3.91 0.19 21.19
N ALA A 192 -3.93 -1.14 21.17
CA ALA A 192 -4.88 -1.96 20.44
C ALA A 192 -5.57 -2.95 21.39
N GLN A 193 -6.82 -3.33 21.07
CA GLN A 193 -7.65 -4.20 21.91
C GLN A 193 -7.88 -5.56 21.24
N TYR A 194 -7.85 -6.63 22.05
CA TYR A 194 -8.05 -8.01 21.61
C TYR A 194 -9.02 -8.72 22.53
N ARG A 195 -9.99 -9.45 21.94
CA ARG A 195 -11.04 -10.17 22.67
C ARG A 195 -10.90 -11.69 22.59
N TYR A 196 -10.28 -12.20 21.54
CA TYR A 196 -10.19 -13.63 21.25
C TYR A 196 -8.75 -14.11 21.13
N GLY A 197 -8.57 -15.44 21.12
CA GLY A 197 -7.27 -16.08 20.96
C GLY A 197 -6.37 -15.95 22.19
N GLN A 198 -5.05 -15.88 21.93
CA GLN A 198 -4.01 -15.68 22.94
C GLN A 198 -2.95 -14.71 22.41
N ILE A 199 -2.21 -14.04 23.30
CA ILE A 199 -1.04 -13.23 22.92
C ILE A 199 0.24 -13.95 23.34
N VAL A 200 1.23 -14.01 22.45
CA VAL A 200 2.58 -14.52 22.76
C VAL A 200 3.60 -13.41 22.58
N PHE A 201 4.44 -13.23 23.62
CA PHE A 201 5.60 -12.35 23.64
C PHE A 201 6.84 -13.21 23.46
N LYS A 202 7.63 -13.00 22.39
CA LYS A 202 8.78 -13.86 22.05
C LYS A 202 10.01 -13.03 21.74
N SER A 203 11.15 -13.44 22.30
CA SER A 203 12.45 -12.88 21.92
C SER A 203 12.91 -13.51 20.61
N ILE A 204 13.09 -12.68 19.58
CA ILE A 204 13.74 -13.05 18.32
C ILE A 204 15.20 -12.66 18.45
N VAL A 205 16.10 -13.63 18.27
CA VAL A 205 17.55 -13.46 18.40
C VAL A 205 18.18 -13.55 17.02
N THR A 206 19.05 -12.58 16.71
CA THR A 206 19.86 -12.52 15.50
C THR A 206 21.35 -12.55 15.89
N PRO A 207 22.30 -12.73 14.95
CA PRO A 207 23.73 -12.70 15.28
C PRO A 207 24.25 -11.40 15.90
N VAL A 208 23.50 -10.30 15.82
CA VAL A 208 23.93 -8.95 16.26
C VAL A 208 23.02 -8.31 17.32
N THR A 209 21.78 -8.77 17.50
CA THR A 209 20.82 -8.18 18.44
C THR A 209 19.66 -9.12 18.75
N SER A 210 18.87 -8.80 19.79
CA SER A 210 17.56 -9.43 20.05
C SER A 210 16.47 -8.38 20.19
N TYR A 211 15.25 -8.74 19.80
CA TYR A 211 14.06 -7.89 19.93
C TYR A 211 12.84 -8.72 20.32
N LEU A 212 11.83 -8.05 20.86
CA LEU A 212 10.52 -8.61 21.13
C LEU A 212 9.67 -8.57 19.85
N ALA A 213 9.14 -9.73 19.46
CA ALA A 213 7.99 -9.86 18.60
C ALA A 213 6.77 -10.22 19.47
N VAL A 214 5.63 -9.55 19.23
CA VAL A 214 4.35 -9.84 19.88
C VAL A 214 3.37 -10.31 18.83
N THR A 215 2.76 -11.48 19.06
CA THR A 215 1.79 -12.07 18.15
C THR A 215 0.48 -12.37 18.86
N THR A 216 -0.62 -12.38 18.13
CA THR A 216 -1.87 -13.02 18.56
C THR A 216 -2.11 -14.27 17.71
N THR A 217 -2.60 -15.34 18.33
CA THR A 217 -3.02 -16.56 17.63
C THR A 217 -4.54 -16.67 17.71
N LEU A 218 -5.18 -16.71 16.55
CA LEU A 218 -6.64 -16.60 16.39
C LEU A 218 -7.15 -17.70 15.46
N ARG A 219 -8.42 -18.07 15.60
CA ARG A 219 -9.12 -18.88 14.60
C ARG A 219 -9.35 -18.06 13.32
N LEU A 220 -9.01 -18.64 12.16
CA LEU A 220 -9.12 -17.94 10.88
C LEU A 220 -10.58 -17.70 10.47
N HIS A 221 -11.45 -18.70 10.62
CA HIS A 221 -12.86 -18.69 10.24
C HIS A 221 -13.62 -17.43 10.67
N ASP A 222 -13.41 -16.99 11.91
CA ASP A 222 -14.21 -15.99 12.61
C ASP A 222 -13.33 -14.93 13.29
N GLU A 223 -12.56 -15.30 14.32
CA GLU A 223 -11.85 -14.40 15.23
C GLU A 223 -10.88 -13.45 14.50
N TYR A 224 -10.15 -13.97 13.51
CA TYR A 224 -9.25 -13.17 12.67
C TYR A 224 -10.03 -12.23 11.73
N LEU A 225 -11.00 -12.76 10.99
CA LEU A 225 -11.72 -11.98 9.97
C LEU A 225 -12.59 -10.88 10.60
N TRP A 226 -13.16 -11.11 11.79
CA TRP A 226 -13.87 -10.08 12.55
C TRP A 226 -13.01 -8.87 12.90
N GLY A 227 -11.70 -9.04 13.04
CA GLY A 227 -10.74 -7.96 13.36
C GLY A 227 -10.09 -7.26 12.16
N LEU A 228 -10.44 -7.60 10.91
CA LEU A 228 -9.85 -6.97 9.72
C LEU A 228 -10.40 -5.56 9.45
N GLY A 229 -9.48 -4.59 9.38
CA GLY A 229 -9.73 -3.17 9.13
C GLY A 229 -9.54 -2.73 7.67
N GLU A 230 -9.73 -3.62 6.70
CA GLU A 230 -9.41 -3.35 5.29
C GLU A 230 -10.33 -2.34 4.61
N VAL A 231 -11.64 -2.42 4.89
CA VAL A 231 -12.66 -1.54 4.31
C VAL A 231 -13.57 -0.94 5.40
N PRO A 232 -14.13 0.26 5.20
CA PRO A 232 -15.11 0.84 6.11
C PRO A 232 -16.35 -0.05 6.24
N SER A 233 -16.75 -0.39 7.48
CA SER A 233 -17.91 -1.27 7.74
C SER A 233 -19.27 -0.65 7.37
N SER A 234 -19.26 0.60 6.93
CA SER A 234 -20.43 1.31 6.40
C SER A 234 -20.73 0.99 4.92
N TRP A 235 -19.84 0.28 4.22
CA TRP A 235 -20.01 -0.10 2.82
C TRP A 235 -21.14 -1.13 2.60
N PRO A 236 -21.61 -1.31 1.35
CA PRO A 236 -22.70 -2.24 1.04
C PRO A 236 -22.36 -3.70 1.42
N PRO A 237 -23.33 -4.51 1.88
CA PRO A 237 -23.13 -5.90 2.31
C PRO A 237 -22.28 -6.76 1.36
N ALA A 238 -22.61 -6.77 0.06
CA ALA A 238 -21.90 -7.57 -0.93
C ALA A 238 -20.41 -7.18 -1.09
N ALA A 239 -20.05 -5.92 -0.90
CA ALA A 239 -18.64 -5.49 -0.91
C ALA A 239 -17.89 -5.92 0.35
N LEU A 240 -18.56 -5.92 1.52
CA LEU A 240 -17.99 -6.43 2.77
C LEU A 240 -17.78 -7.95 2.71
N GLU A 241 -18.77 -8.68 2.16
CA GLU A 241 -18.69 -10.13 1.94
C GLU A 241 -17.60 -10.50 0.94
N ALA A 242 -17.49 -9.79 -0.19
CA ALA A 242 -16.40 -9.99 -1.15
C ALA A 242 -15.03 -9.74 -0.51
N GLN A 243 -14.87 -8.67 0.28
CA GLN A 243 -13.64 -8.40 1.02
C GLN A 243 -13.31 -9.49 2.05
N ALA A 244 -14.31 -10.02 2.76
CA ALA A 244 -14.12 -11.10 3.73
C ALA A 244 -13.66 -12.40 3.05
N ILE A 245 -14.30 -12.79 1.94
CA ILE A 245 -13.95 -13.98 1.16
C ILE A 245 -12.54 -13.85 0.56
N ALA A 246 -12.21 -12.72 -0.07
CA ALA A 246 -10.87 -12.49 -0.62
C ALA A 246 -9.80 -12.50 0.49
N ALA A 247 -10.09 -11.86 1.64
CA ALA A 247 -9.18 -11.82 2.78
C ALA A 247 -8.93 -13.20 3.41
N ARG A 248 -9.98 -14.02 3.56
CA ARG A 248 -9.87 -15.43 3.98
C ARG A 248 -8.97 -16.22 3.02
N THR A 249 -9.24 -16.09 1.73
CA THR A 249 -8.51 -16.81 0.67
C THR A 249 -7.01 -16.46 0.71
N TYR A 250 -6.68 -15.17 0.86
CA TYR A 250 -5.30 -14.71 1.05
C TYR A 250 -4.66 -15.33 2.31
N ALA A 251 -5.37 -15.31 3.44
CA ALA A 251 -4.88 -15.79 4.73
C ALA A 251 -4.61 -17.30 4.75
N LEU A 252 -5.48 -18.11 4.13
CA LEU A 252 -5.30 -19.56 3.96
C LEU A 252 -3.92 -19.91 3.35
N LEU A 253 -3.49 -19.15 2.34
CA LEU A 253 -2.18 -19.36 1.69
C LEU A 253 -0.97 -18.95 2.54
N LYS A 254 -1.15 -18.33 3.71
CA LYS A 254 -0.06 -17.96 4.63
C LYS A 254 0.13 -18.95 5.79
N LEU A 255 -0.83 -19.85 6.02
CA LEU A 255 -0.82 -20.78 7.15
C LEU A 255 0.42 -21.71 7.14
N ASN A 256 0.82 -22.19 5.97
CA ASN A 256 1.95 -23.12 5.80
C ASN A 256 3.34 -22.48 5.97
N ARG A 257 3.44 -21.16 6.23
CA ARG A 257 4.71 -20.46 6.46
C ARG A 257 4.66 -19.61 7.73
N LEU A 258 5.31 -20.09 8.78
CA LEU A 258 5.68 -19.26 9.93
C LEU A 258 7.00 -18.53 9.62
N ARG A 259 6.97 -17.20 9.65
CA ARG A 259 8.14 -16.33 9.41
C ARG A 259 8.93 -16.15 10.71
N ALA A 260 10.22 -16.48 10.68
CA ALA A 260 11.08 -16.41 11.87
C ALA A 260 11.32 -14.98 12.35
N GLU A 261 11.29 -14.00 11.45
CA GLU A 261 11.57 -12.57 11.69
C GLU A 261 10.41 -11.80 12.37
N CYS A 262 9.26 -12.42 12.55
CA CYS A 262 8.09 -11.84 13.25
C CYS A 262 7.32 -12.85 14.11
N ASP A 263 7.74 -14.12 14.09
CA ASP A 263 7.04 -15.27 14.67
C ASP A 263 5.58 -15.40 14.17
N CYS A 264 5.35 -15.13 12.89
CA CYS A 264 4.01 -14.89 12.36
C CYS A 264 3.76 -15.51 10.98
N ASN A 265 2.49 -15.85 10.69
CA ASN A 265 2.04 -16.12 9.34
C ASN A 265 1.85 -14.82 8.55
N ILE A 266 1.35 -13.78 9.22
CA ILE A 266 0.88 -12.49 8.67
C ILE A 266 1.25 -11.34 9.60
N TYR A 267 1.64 -10.20 9.04
CA TYR A 267 1.68 -8.92 9.76
C TYR A 267 0.30 -8.26 9.81
N ASN A 268 -0.04 -7.59 10.91
CA ASN A 268 -1.29 -6.82 11.04
C ASN A 268 -1.35 -5.51 10.23
N THR A 269 -0.45 -5.32 9.28
CA THR A 269 -0.29 -4.09 8.48
C THR A 269 -0.46 -4.37 6.99
N THR A 270 -0.46 -3.33 6.16
CA THR A 270 -0.55 -3.41 4.70
C THR A 270 0.63 -4.13 4.01
N VAL A 271 1.60 -4.67 4.77
CA VAL A 271 2.56 -5.68 4.26
C VAL A 271 1.85 -6.99 3.92
N ASP A 272 0.82 -7.35 4.67
CA ASP A 272 -0.05 -8.50 4.42
C ASP A 272 -1.52 -8.06 4.43
N GLN A 273 -2.12 -7.89 5.61
CA GLN A 273 -3.52 -7.50 5.77
C GLN A 273 -3.70 -6.61 7.01
N ASN A 274 -4.48 -5.55 6.90
CA ASN A 274 -4.72 -4.60 7.99
C ASN A 274 -5.61 -5.22 9.09
N PHE A 275 -5.01 -5.70 10.18
CA PHE A 275 -5.72 -6.31 11.30
C PHE A 275 -5.71 -5.38 12.53
N VAL A 276 -6.88 -4.88 12.91
CA VAL A 276 -7.07 -3.90 13.99
C VAL A 276 -7.66 -4.52 15.26
N GLY A 277 -7.89 -5.83 15.27
CA GLY A 277 -8.44 -6.56 16.41
C GLY A 277 -9.85 -6.11 16.78
N TYR A 278 -10.13 -6.08 18.09
CA TYR A 278 -11.47 -5.81 18.62
C TYR A 278 -12.00 -4.42 18.26
N ALA A 279 -11.13 -3.47 17.92
CA ALA A 279 -11.49 -2.14 17.42
C ALA A 279 -12.47 -2.21 16.23
N LYS A 280 -12.38 -3.26 15.39
CA LYS A 280 -13.26 -3.44 14.24
C LYS A 280 -14.71 -3.73 14.63
N GLU A 281 -14.91 -4.64 15.56
CA GLU A 281 -16.25 -5.05 16.01
C GLU A 281 -16.97 -3.96 16.80
N ILE A 282 -16.21 -3.14 17.54
CA ILE A 282 -16.75 -2.02 18.35
C ILE A 282 -16.86 -0.70 17.58
N GLU A 283 -16.61 -0.69 16.26
CA GLU A 283 -16.91 0.48 15.42
C GLU A 283 -18.37 0.92 15.62
N LYS A 284 -18.57 2.12 16.17
CA LYS A 284 -19.90 2.65 16.49
C LYS A 284 -20.80 2.60 15.25
N ILE A 285 -22.02 2.06 15.41
CA ILE A 285 -23.04 1.81 14.36
C ILE A 285 -22.66 0.72 13.35
N TYR A 286 -21.40 0.63 12.90
CA TYR A 286 -21.05 -0.15 11.71
C TYR A 286 -20.29 -1.46 11.97
N GLY A 287 -19.62 -1.66 13.11
CA GLY A 287 -18.84 -2.88 13.38
C GLY A 287 -19.68 -4.16 13.33
N VAL A 288 -20.94 -4.07 13.76
CA VAL A 288 -21.94 -5.15 13.64
C VAL A 288 -22.22 -5.54 12.18
N ARG A 289 -22.09 -4.61 11.21
CA ARG A 289 -22.28 -4.91 9.78
C ARG A 289 -21.11 -5.69 9.20
N TRP A 290 -19.88 -5.35 9.60
CA TRP A 290 -18.69 -6.13 9.21
C TRP A 290 -18.78 -7.55 9.76
N LYS A 291 -19.01 -7.71 11.07
CA LYS A 291 -19.18 -9.02 11.69
C LYS A 291 -20.29 -9.84 11.03
N ALA A 292 -21.44 -9.23 10.74
CA ALA A 292 -22.52 -9.91 10.04
C ALA A 292 -22.18 -10.26 8.58
N ALA A 293 -21.36 -9.46 7.89
CA ALA A 293 -20.88 -9.75 6.54
C ALA A 293 -19.92 -10.95 6.54
N VAL A 294 -18.95 -11.01 7.46
CA VAL A 294 -18.09 -12.18 7.65
C VAL A 294 -18.95 -13.42 7.91
N ASN A 295 -19.88 -13.36 8.85
CA ASN A 295 -20.73 -14.50 9.20
C ASN A 295 -21.64 -14.99 8.06
N ARG A 296 -22.10 -14.11 7.15
CA ARG A 296 -22.89 -14.52 5.97
C ARG A 296 -22.08 -15.31 4.94
N THR A 297 -20.75 -15.38 5.08
CA THR A 297 -19.88 -16.19 4.22
C THR A 297 -19.64 -17.60 4.77
N PHE A 298 -20.15 -17.93 5.97
CA PHE A 298 -20.01 -19.25 6.57
C PHE A 298 -20.97 -20.26 5.91
N VAL A 299 -20.52 -21.51 5.79
CA VAL A 299 -21.31 -22.63 5.28
C VAL A 299 -21.70 -23.55 6.44
N ASP A 300 -20.74 -23.84 7.31
CA ASP A 300 -20.90 -24.51 8.58
C ASP A 300 -19.92 -23.92 9.62
N SER A 301 -19.70 -24.58 10.75
CA SER A 301 -18.81 -24.10 11.81
C SER A 301 -17.33 -24.08 11.47
N ALA A 302 -16.88 -24.77 10.42
CA ALA A 302 -15.48 -24.94 10.03
C ALA A 302 -15.19 -24.70 8.53
N THR A 303 -16.25 -24.49 7.73
CA THR A 303 -16.18 -24.27 6.29
C THR A 303 -16.81 -22.92 5.93
N ALA A 304 -16.16 -22.15 5.06
CA ALA A 304 -16.69 -20.89 4.56
C ALA A 304 -16.37 -20.66 3.08
N LEU A 305 -17.08 -19.71 2.47
CA LEU A 305 -16.86 -19.31 1.08
C LEU A 305 -15.45 -18.72 0.89
N THR A 306 -14.74 -19.26 -0.10
CA THR A 306 -13.34 -19.00 -0.44
C THR A 306 -13.22 -18.92 -1.97
N VAL A 307 -12.35 -18.05 -2.49
CA VAL A 307 -12.10 -18.00 -3.94
C VAL A 307 -11.15 -19.14 -4.31
N THR A 308 -11.59 -20.03 -5.18
CA THR A 308 -10.84 -21.25 -5.53
C THR A 308 -10.67 -21.38 -7.04
N MET A 309 -9.66 -22.13 -7.46
CA MET A 309 -9.48 -22.57 -8.84
C MET A 309 -8.94 -24.00 -8.79
N ASN A 310 -9.56 -24.90 -9.56
CA ASN A 310 -9.29 -26.35 -9.47
C ASN A 310 -9.44 -26.90 -8.03
N GLY A 311 -10.38 -26.34 -7.24
CA GLY A 311 -10.66 -26.74 -5.86
C GLY A 311 -9.68 -26.22 -4.80
N LEU A 312 -8.64 -25.47 -5.18
CA LEU A 312 -7.63 -24.93 -4.27
C LEU A 312 -7.76 -23.39 -4.11
N PRO A 313 -7.48 -22.81 -2.92
CA PRO A 313 -7.50 -21.37 -2.71
C PRO A 313 -6.51 -20.63 -3.63
N ILE A 314 -6.96 -19.52 -4.23
CA ILE A 314 -6.13 -18.72 -5.14
C ILE A 314 -5.31 -17.64 -4.40
N ASN A 315 -4.30 -17.06 -5.06
CA ASN A 315 -3.67 -15.83 -4.58
C ASN A 315 -4.64 -14.63 -4.73
N ALA A 316 -5.56 -14.47 -3.78
CA ALA A 316 -6.58 -13.41 -3.77
C ALA A 316 -6.00 -12.04 -3.31
N PHE A 317 -5.14 -11.44 -4.13
CA PHE A 317 -4.66 -10.08 -3.87
C PHE A 317 -5.79 -9.05 -4.04
N TYR A 318 -5.75 -7.99 -3.24
CA TYR A 318 -6.65 -6.85 -3.33
C TYR A 318 -5.93 -5.55 -2.97
N PHE A 319 -6.50 -4.41 -3.35
CA PHE A 319 -5.92 -3.08 -3.17
C PHE A 319 -7.02 -1.99 -3.17
N SER A 320 -6.68 -0.77 -2.77
CA SER A 320 -7.67 0.27 -2.50
C SER A 320 -8.45 0.74 -3.74
N SER A 321 -7.75 1.19 -4.78
CA SER A 321 -8.39 1.67 -6.01
C SER A 321 -7.43 1.68 -7.19
N SER A 322 -7.95 1.54 -8.40
CA SER A 322 -7.16 1.57 -9.64
C SER A 322 -7.17 2.94 -10.32
N GLY A 323 -6.42 3.07 -11.42
CA GLY A 323 -6.53 4.21 -12.33
C GLY A 323 -7.61 4.07 -13.42
N GLY A 324 -8.53 3.10 -13.30
CA GLY A 324 -9.59 2.83 -14.27
C GLY A 324 -9.62 1.41 -14.82
N ALA A 325 -8.58 0.62 -14.57
CA ALA A 325 -8.50 -0.82 -14.80
C ALA A 325 -7.50 -1.43 -13.81
N THR A 326 -7.63 -2.71 -13.45
CA THR A 326 -6.65 -3.44 -12.64
C THR A 326 -5.41 -3.80 -13.48
N GLN A 327 -4.35 -4.30 -12.83
CA GLN A 327 -3.10 -4.73 -13.47
C GLN A 327 -3.05 -6.25 -13.65
N ASN A 328 -2.40 -6.69 -14.73
CA ASN A 328 -1.94 -8.08 -14.83
C ASN A 328 -0.83 -8.30 -13.79
N ILE A 329 -0.85 -9.43 -13.09
CA ILE A 329 0.23 -9.74 -12.12
C ILE A 329 1.62 -9.76 -12.79
N LYS A 330 1.72 -10.20 -14.04
CA LYS A 330 2.97 -10.26 -14.80
C LYS A 330 3.64 -8.89 -14.93
N ASP A 331 2.85 -7.85 -15.15
CA ASP A 331 3.34 -6.49 -15.40
C ASP A 331 3.80 -5.79 -14.11
N VAL A 332 3.41 -6.30 -12.93
CA VAL A 332 3.73 -5.72 -11.61
C VAL A 332 4.80 -6.54 -10.86
N TRP A 333 4.70 -7.87 -10.89
CA TRP A 333 5.55 -8.79 -10.11
C TRP A 333 6.17 -9.94 -10.93
N GLY A 334 6.04 -9.94 -12.27
CA GLY A 334 6.66 -10.94 -13.16
C GLY A 334 6.12 -12.37 -13.07
N SER A 335 5.27 -12.67 -12.09
CA SER A 335 4.59 -13.96 -11.93
C SER A 335 3.40 -14.08 -12.90
N GLU A 336 2.95 -15.29 -13.20
CA GLU A 336 1.78 -15.51 -14.08
C GLU A 336 0.69 -16.33 -13.37
N PHE A 337 -0.53 -15.78 -13.33
CA PHE A 337 -1.74 -16.49 -12.93
C PHE A 337 -2.89 -16.09 -13.86
N SER A 338 -3.61 -17.08 -14.39
CA SER A 338 -4.74 -16.89 -15.33
C SER A 338 -5.87 -16.02 -14.77
N TYR A 339 -6.04 -16.00 -13.45
CA TYR A 339 -7.08 -15.27 -12.73
C TYR A 339 -6.61 -13.90 -12.18
N LEU A 340 -5.37 -13.47 -12.44
CA LEU A 340 -4.87 -12.14 -12.03
C LEU A 340 -4.51 -11.31 -13.26
N GLN A 341 -5.56 -11.03 -14.04
CA GLN A 341 -5.51 -10.23 -15.27
C GLN A 341 -6.11 -8.85 -15.02
N GLY A 342 -5.72 -7.88 -15.85
CA GLY A 342 -6.29 -6.55 -15.87
C GLY A 342 -7.74 -6.56 -16.35
N VAL A 343 -8.66 -6.08 -15.52
CA VAL A 343 -10.08 -5.88 -15.84
C VAL A 343 -10.48 -4.41 -15.67
N PRO A 344 -11.46 -3.88 -16.42
CA PRO A 344 -11.92 -2.50 -16.23
C PRO A 344 -12.41 -2.23 -14.80
N ASP A 345 -12.20 -1.01 -14.30
CA ASP A 345 -12.59 -0.56 -12.97
C ASP A 345 -12.90 0.94 -12.99
N THR A 346 -13.93 1.31 -13.75
CA THR A 346 -14.41 2.69 -13.90
C THR A 346 -14.97 3.29 -12.61
N TRP A 347 -15.24 2.47 -11.59
CA TRP A 347 -15.69 2.96 -10.29
C TRP A 347 -14.56 3.67 -9.52
N SER A 348 -13.31 3.24 -9.70
CA SER A 348 -12.15 3.86 -9.03
C SER A 348 -11.83 5.28 -9.51
N THR A 349 -12.23 5.65 -10.73
CA THR A 349 -12.04 7.02 -11.27
C THR A 349 -13.17 7.97 -10.88
N SER A 350 -14.27 7.47 -10.28
CA SER A 350 -15.38 8.29 -9.79
C SER A 350 -14.95 9.15 -8.60
N MET A 351 -15.01 10.48 -8.75
CA MET A 351 -14.74 11.41 -7.65
C MET A 351 -15.73 11.26 -6.46
N THR A 352 -16.92 10.71 -6.68
CA THR A 352 -17.91 10.46 -5.62
C THR A 352 -17.61 9.19 -4.82
N LEU A 353 -17.16 8.11 -5.49
CA LEU A 353 -16.82 6.86 -4.81
C LEU A 353 -15.41 6.89 -4.21
N ASN A 354 -14.47 7.56 -4.89
CA ASN A 354 -13.06 7.64 -4.54
C ASN A 354 -12.55 9.11 -4.47
N PRO A 355 -13.11 9.98 -3.61
CA PRO A 355 -12.78 11.41 -3.57
C PRO A 355 -11.30 11.72 -3.26
N ARG A 356 -10.54 10.75 -2.72
CA ARG A 356 -9.14 10.93 -2.33
C ARG A 356 -8.13 10.44 -3.38
N TYR A 357 -8.51 9.49 -4.23
CA TYR A 357 -7.60 8.85 -5.18
C TYR A 357 -8.15 8.72 -6.61
N ALA A 358 -9.38 9.15 -6.90
CA ALA A 358 -9.84 9.33 -8.28
C ALA A 358 -8.99 10.37 -9.03
N ALA A 359 -8.40 11.32 -8.32
CA ALA A 359 -7.32 12.18 -8.75
C ALA A 359 -6.45 12.54 -7.54
N TRP A 360 -5.15 12.66 -7.74
CA TRP A 360 -4.21 13.19 -6.74
C TRP A 360 -3.06 13.92 -7.42
N VAL A 361 -2.44 14.84 -6.69
CA VAL A 361 -1.17 15.50 -7.05
C VAL A 361 -0.16 15.25 -5.94
N ARG A 362 1.09 14.97 -6.29
CA ARG A 362 2.21 14.81 -5.35
C ARG A 362 3.44 15.54 -5.84
N ARG A 363 4.18 16.08 -4.90
CA ARG A 363 5.51 16.69 -5.11
C ARG A 363 6.54 15.79 -4.46
N VAL A 364 7.60 15.50 -5.19
CA VAL A 364 8.72 14.66 -4.76
C VAL A 364 9.96 15.54 -4.70
N PRO A 365 10.57 15.75 -3.52
CA PRO A 365 11.81 16.52 -3.39
C PRO A 365 12.94 15.92 -4.21
N GLN A 366 13.87 16.76 -4.68
CA GLN A 366 15.07 16.36 -5.41
C GLN A 366 15.78 15.17 -4.71
N GLU A 367 16.07 15.31 -3.42
CA GLU A 367 16.77 14.30 -2.61
C GLU A 367 16.12 12.91 -2.66
N VAL A 368 14.79 12.84 -2.76
CA VAL A 368 14.04 11.58 -2.83
C VAL A 368 14.14 10.99 -4.24
N MET A 369 14.09 11.82 -5.29
CA MET A 369 14.31 11.38 -6.68
C MET A 369 15.74 10.86 -6.87
N ALA A 370 16.75 11.64 -6.51
CA ALA A 370 18.16 11.26 -6.59
C ALA A 370 18.45 9.94 -5.86
N LYS A 371 17.99 9.83 -4.61
CA LYS A 371 18.11 8.60 -3.81
C LYS A 371 17.38 7.41 -4.43
N THR A 372 16.19 7.60 -4.99
CA THR A 372 15.40 6.52 -5.60
C THR A 372 16.07 5.98 -6.86
N PHE A 373 16.63 6.85 -7.70
CA PHE A 373 17.37 6.48 -8.91
C PHE A 373 18.85 6.11 -8.66
N ALA A 374 19.35 6.21 -7.42
CA ALA A 374 20.77 6.08 -7.07
C ALA A 374 21.70 7.02 -7.90
N LEU A 375 21.21 8.22 -8.21
CA LEU A 375 21.92 9.27 -8.93
C LEU A 375 22.36 10.39 -7.96
N PRO A 376 23.39 11.19 -8.28
CA PRO A 376 23.81 12.31 -7.42
C PRO A 376 22.78 13.44 -7.39
N ASP A 377 22.09 13.64 -8.51
CA ASP A 377 20.96 14.54 -8.70
C ASP A 377 20.08 13.98 -9.84
N VAL A 378 19.02 14.69 -10.18
CA VAL A 378 18.16 14.44 -11.33
C VAL A 378 17.88 15.80 -11.95
N ILE A 379 18.14 15.95 -13.24
CA ILE A 379 17.85 17.17 -14.02
C ILE A 379 16.60 16.99 -14.90
N SER A 380 16.32 15.75 -15.34
CA SER A 380 15.13 15.40 -16.12
C SER A 380 14.79 13.92 -15.99
N TYR A 381 13.59 13.55 -16.42
CA TYR A 381 13.14 12.16 -16.50
C TYR A 381 12.20 11.93 -17.68
N SER A 382 12.00 10.67 -18.07
CA SER A 382 11.04 10.22 -19.08
C SER A 382 10.23 9.03 -18.57
N ILE A 383 8.92 9.02 -18.83
CA ILE A 383 8.08 7.82 -18.74
C ILE A 383 8.29 7.04 -20.04
N ASP A 384 9.02 5.92 -19.99
CA ASP A 384 9.48 5.24 -21.20
C ASP A 384 8.45 4.24 -21.76
N SER A 385 7.60 3.68 -20.90
CA SER A 385 6.53 2.75 -21.28
C SER A 385 5.41 2.67 -20.25
N ARG A 386 4.24 2.20 -20.70
CA ARG A 386 3.08 1.85 -19.87
C ARG A 386 2.65 0.41 -20.11
N THR A 387 2.01 -0.20 -19.10
CA THR A 387 1.30 -1.48 -19.22
C THR A 387 0.06 -1.33 -20.11
N VAL A 388 -0.51 -2.46 -20.56
CA VAL A 388 -1.75 -2.47 -21.38
C VAL A 388 -2.91 -1.77 -20.67
N THR A 389 -2.90 -1.73 -19.34
CA THR A 389 -3.92 -1.08 -18.49
C THR A 389 -3.47 0.29 -17.94
N GLY A 390 -2.44 0.91 -18.56
CA GLY A 390 -2.13 2.33 -18.42
C GLY A 390 -1.18 2.74 -17.29
N SER A 391 -0.75 1.82 -16.42
CA SER A 391 0.27 2.12 -15.40
C SER A 391 1.62 2.34 -16.04
N VAL A 392 2.45 3.23 -15.47
CA VAL A 392 3.87 3.35 -15.82
C VAL A 392 4.58 2.02 -15.56
N SER A 393 5.22 1.45 -16.58
CA SER A 393 6.02 0.22 -16.48
C SER A 393 7.52 0.52 -16.39
N SER A 394 8.01 1.55 -17.09
CA SER A 394 9.40 2.01 -17.04
C SER A 394 9.50 3.53 -16.95
N ILE A 395 10.45 4.01 -16.16
CA ILE A 395 10.80 5.43 -16.02
C ILE A 395 12.32 5.58 -15.95
N THR A 396 12.88 6.52 -16.71
CA THR A 396 14.32 6.80 -16.77
C THR A 396 14.62 8.22 -16.31
N ALA A 397 15.58 8.38 -15.40
CA ALA A 397 16.10 9.69 -14.98
C ALA A 397 17.49 9.97 -15.59
N LEU A 398 17.81 11.26 -15.74
CA LEU A 398 19.10 11.79 -16.16
C LEU A 398 19.64 12.72 -15.06
N SER A 399 20.93 12.59 -14.72
CA SER A 399 21.65 13.48 -13.80
C SER A 399 22.55 14.50 -14.53
N SER A 400 22.96 15.56 -13.85
CA SER A 400 23.79 16.66 -14.36
C SER A 400 25.13 16.21 -14.95
N ASN A 401 25.68 15.10 -14.43
CA ASN A 401 26.90 14.47 -14.94
C ASN A 401 26.67 13.48 -16.10
N GLY A 402 25.49 13.48 -16.71
CA GLY A 402 25.16 12.67 -17.88
C GLY A 402 24.82 11.20 -17.60
N LYS A 403 24.87 10.72 -16.34
CA LYS A 403 24.44 9.36 -16.01
C LYS A 403 22.92 9.23 -16.12
N LYS A 404 22.47 8.04 -16.53
CA LYS A 404 21.06 7.66 -16.55
C LYS A 404 20.80 6.47 -15.65
N ALA A 405 19.61 6.40 -15.07
CA ALA A 405 19.12 5.26 -14.32
C ALA A 405 17.66 4.99 -14.68
N THR A 406 17.34 3.73 -14.95
CA THR A 406 15.99 3.27 -15.32
C THR A 406 15.45 2.38 -14.22
N LEU A 407 14.19 2.62 -13.83
CA LEU A 407 13.48 1.83 -12.82
C LEU A 407 12.17 1.30 -13.42
N THR A 408 11.67 0.20 -12.86
CA THR A 408 10.26 -0.17 -13.08
C THR A 408 9.37 0.84 -12.36
N GLY A 409 8.16 1.04 -12.88
CA GLY A 409 7.20 1.97 -12.29
C GLY A 409 6.88 1.66 -10.81
N GLU A 410 6.88 0.39 -10.42
CA GLU A 410 6.63 -0.03 -9.02
C GLU A 410 7.81 0.27 -8.09
N ILE A 411 9.06 0.03 -8.53
CA ILE A 411 10.25 0.40 -7.73
C ILE A 411 10.31 1.91 -7.55
N PHE A 412 10.05 2.67 -8.63
CA PHE A 412 9.95 4.12 -8.56
C PHE A 412 8.85 4.57 -7.59
N ARG A 413 7.60 4.10 -7.79
CA ARG A 413 6.44 4.42 -6.93
C ARG A 413 6.74 4.18 -5.46
N ALA A 414 7.35 3.04 -5.13
CA ALA A 414 7.72 2.69 -3.75
C ALA A 414 8.79 3.63 -3.18
N GLY A 415 9.84 3.94 -3.95
CA GLY A 415 10.93 4.84 -3.54
C GLY A 415 10.46 6.27 -3.30
N VAL A 416 9.69 6.84 -4.23
CA VAL A 416 9.14 8.21 -4.14
C VAL A 416 7.80 8.31 -3.38
N LYS A 417 7.28 7.18 -2.88
CA LYS A 417 6.03 7.06 -2.11
C LYS A 417 4.78 7.60 -2.83
N LEU A 418 4.70 7.42 -4.15
CA LEU A 418 3.49 7.74 -4.91
C LEU A 418 2.34 6.77 -4.57
N PRO A 419 1.06 7.22 -4.62
CA PRO A 419 -0.08 6.36 -4.32
C PRO A 419 -0.20 5.12 -5.22
N SER A 420 0.12 5.24 -6.51
CA SER A 420 -0.04 4.19 -7.52
C SER A 420 0.96 4.35 -8.65
N THR A 421 0.98 3.43 -9.61
CA THR A 421 1.70 3.53 -10.89
C THR A 421 0.89 4.21 -12.01
N TRP A 422 -0.37 4.59 -11.78
CA TRP A 422 -1.16 5.39 -12.73
C TRP A 422 -0.93 6.88 -12.48
N PHE A 423 0.19 7.38 -13.00
CA PHE A 423 0.55 8.79 -12.94
C PHE A 423 1.09 9.31 -14.28
N ASP A 424 1.09 10.62 -14.41
CA ASP A 424 1.64 11.43 -15.49
C ASP A 424 2.54 12.54 -14.91
N ASP A 425 3.44 13.04 -15.75
CA ASP A 425 4.41 14.09 -15.48
C ASP A 425 3.82 15.51 -15.53
N SER A 426 2.62 15.66 -16.10
CA SER A 426 1.97 16.95 -16.32
C SER A 426 0.57 16.98 -15.70
N ILE A 427 0.40 17.87 -14.71
CA ILE A 427 -0.91 18.23 -14.15
C ILE A 427 -1.90 18.60 -15.28
N ARG A 428 -1.44 19.36 -16.28
CA ARG A 428 -2.32 19.89 -17.32
C ARG A 428 -2.84 18.79 -18.26
N SER A 429 -2.01 17.84 -18.67
CA SER A 429 -2.47 16.71 -19.50
C SER A 429 -3.43 15.81 -18.70
N PHE A 430 -3.08 15.51 -17.45
CA PHE A 430 -3.91 14.69 -16.56
C PHE A 430 -5.32 15.26 -16.39
N TRP A 431 -5.46 16.56 -16.04
CA TRP A 431 -6.80 17.15 -15.88
C TRP A 431 -7.56 17.27 -17.20
N VAL A 432 -6.90 17.58 -18.32
CA VAL A 432 -7.54 17.61 -19.65
C VAL A 432 -8.10 16.23 -20.03
N GLN A 433 -7.34 15.16 -19.77
CA GLN A 433 -7.80 13.79 -19.98
C GLN A 433 -8.96 13.45 -19.04
N LYS A 434 -8.83 13.75 -17.74
CA LYS A 434 -9.89 13.48 -16.77
C LYS A 434 -11.20 14.21 -17.07
N PHE A 435 -11.16 15.49 -17.46
CA PHE A 435 -12.36 16.22 -17.87
C PHE A 435 -12.99 15.64 -19.14
N ARG A 436 -12.19 15.15 -20.09
CA ARG A 436 -12.68 14.44 -21.28
C ARG A 436 -13.40 13.16 -20.89
N ASP A 437 -12.80 12.35 -20.02
CA ASP A 437 -13.35 11.06 -19.59
C ASP A 437 -14.65 11.23 -18.77
N GLU A 438 -14.70 12.20 -17.85
CA GLU A 438 -15.92 12.56 -17.13
C GLU A 438 -17.01 13.08 -18.08
N CYS A 439 -16.66 13.91 -19.07
CA CYS A 439 -17.63 14.43 -20.05
C CYS A 439 -18.19 13.31 -20.96
N LEU A 440 -17.36 12.35 -21.40
CA LEU A 440 -17.80 11.17 -22.16
C LEU A 440 -18.77 10.30 -21.34
N GLN A 441 -18.46 10.04 -20.07
CA GLN A 441 -19.34 9.28 -19.16
C GLN A 441 -20.68 9.98 -18.90
N VAL A 442 -20.70 11.31 -18.82
CA VAL A 442 -21.94 12.09 -18.67
C VAL A 442 -22.72 12.16 -19.98
N SER A 443 -22.05 12.34 -21.11
CA SER A 443 -22.66 12.40 -22.45
C SER A 443 -23.40 11.10 -22.77
N LEU A 444 -22.74 9.95 -22.58
CA LEU A 444 -23.33 8.61 -22.75
C LEU A 444 -24.55 8.35 -21.85
N ARG A 445 -24.64 9.02 -20.68
CA ARG A 445 -25.77 8.88 -19.75
C ARG A 445 -26.89 9.91 -19.95
N ARG A 446 -26.69 10.99 -20.72
CA ARG A 446 -27.61 12.14 -20.76
C ARG A 446 -27.81 12.82 -22.12
N ASN A 447 -27.22 12.35 -23.23
CA ASN A 447 -27.31 12.98 -24.56
C ASN A 447 -26.96 14.48 -24.58
N LEU A 448 -25.96 14.88 -23.77
CA LEU A 448 -25.41 16.24 -23.77
C LEU A 448 -24.12 16.31 -24.61
N ILE A 449 -23.97 17.37 -25.39
CA ILE A 449 -22.80 17.64 -26.23
C ILE A 449 -21.70 18.29 -25.39
N CYS A 450 -20.50 17.72 -25.42
CA CYS A 450 -19.31 18.35 -24.83
C CYS A 450 -18.80 19.49 -25.73
N LEU A 451 -18.76 20.72 -25.21
CA LEU A 451 -17.95 21.81 -25.75
C LEU A 451 -16.63 21.86 -24.96
N MET A 452 -15.50 21.86 -25.68
CA MET A 452 -14.14 21.96 -25.11
C MET A 452 -13.66 23.42 -25.06
#